data_AF-A0A2T5VFG0-F1
#
_entry.id   AF-A0A2T5VFG0-F1
#
_cell.length_a   1.000
_cell.length_b   1.000
_cell.length_c   1.000
_cell.angle_alpha   90.00
_cell.angle_beta   90.00
_cell.angle_gamma   90.00
#
_symmetry.space_group_name_H-M   'P 1'
#
loop_
_entity.id
_entity.type
_entity.pdbx_description
1 polymer ?
#
loop_
_entity_poly.entity_id
_entity_poly.type
_entity_poly.pdbx_seq_one_letter_code
_entity_poly.pdbx_strand_id
1 'polypeptide(L)' 'MASHRYTSAKDQAEAMFKKVTTKPAPETPVLKRNPIPAGREVVTMKIDNDVLAHFQEAGPGWQERINAALRQAAGLEE' A
#
# COMPACT_ATOMS: atom_id res chain seq x y z
N MET A 1 -45.99 -32.70 32.84
CA MET A 1 -45.59 -31.28 32.95
C MET A 1 -44.12 -31.14 32.54
N ALA A 2 -43.88 -30.24 31.58
CA ALA A 2 -42.63 -29.54 31.24
C ALA A 2 -41.35 -30.31 30.86
N SER A 3 -41.23 -30.51 29.54
CA SER A 3 -40.12 -30.02 28.69
C SER A 3 -38.67 -30.41 29.04
N HIS A 4 -38.24 -31.44 28.31
CA HIS A 4 -36.91 -31.70 27.76
C HIS A 4 -35.95 -30.49 27.72
N ARG A 5 -34.86 -30.57 28.49
CA ARG A 5 -33.74 -29.62 28.45
C ARG A 5 -32.97 -29.77 27.15
N TYR A 6 -33.34 -28.97 26.15
CA TYR A 6 -32.66 -28.88 24.86
C TYR A 6 -31.40 -28.00 24.97
N THR A 7 -30.35 -28.52 25.61
CA THR A 7 -29.03 -27.85 25.69
C THR A 7 -28.08 -28.45 24.66
N SER A 8 -28.31 -28.21 23.37
CA SER A 8 -27.37 -28.68 22.34
C SER A 8 -27.23 -27.77 21.11
N ALA A 9 -28.27 -27.03 20.70
CA ALA A 9 -28.15 -26.15 19.54
C ALA A 9 -27.41 -24.83 19.83
N LYS A 10 -27.61 -24.23 21.02
CA LYS A 10 -26.95 -22.96 21.38
C LYS A 10 -25.45 -23.14 21.64
N ASP A 11 -25.10 -24.20 22.36
CA ASP A 11 -23.70 -24.52 22.68
C ASP A 11 -22.88 -24.86 21.43
N GLN A 12 -23.45 -25.63 20.49
CA GLN A 12 -22.83 -25.91 19.20
C GLN A 12 -22.66 -24.65 18.34
N ALA A 13 -23.63 -23.72 18.37
CA ALA A 13 -23.52 -22.45 17.65
C ALA A 13 -22.43 -21.54 18.23
N GLU A 14 -22.32 -21.47 19.55
CA GLU A 14 -21.28 -20.69 20.24
C GLU A 14 -19.87 -21.28 19.99
N ALA A 15 -19.74 -22.61 19.96
CA ALA A 15 -18.48 -23.28 19.65
C ALA A 15 -18.02 -23.05 18.20
N MET A 16 -18.96 -23.02 17.24
CA MET A 16 -18.65 -22.72 15.84
C MET A 16 -18.27 -21.24 15.65
N PHE A 17 -18.97 -20.31 16.31
CA PHE A 17 -18.68 -18.89 16.23
C PHE A 17 -17.30 -18.54 16.81
N LYS A 18 -16.90 -19.19 17.92
CA LYS A 18 -15.59 -18.98 18.56
C LYS A 18 -14.41 -19.50 17.72
N LYS A 19 -14.62 -20.57 16.95
CA LYS A 19 -13.61 -21.09 16.01
C LYS A 19 -13.45 -20.19 14.78
N VAL A 20 -14.51 -19.53 14.32
CA VAL A 20 -14.46 -18.59 13.19
C VAL A 20 -13.89 -17.22 13.59
N THR A 21 -14.07 -16.81 14.86
CA THR A 21 -13.58 -15.51 15.35
C THR A 21 -12.10 -15.50 15.78
N THR A 22 -11.47 -16.67 15.90
CA THR A 22 -10.02 -16.75 16.12
C THR A 22 -9.29 -16.52 14.79
N LYS A 23 -9.23 -15.25 14.41
CA LYS A 23 -8.35 -14.74 13.38
C LYS A 23 -6.94 -14.73 14.01
N PRO A 24 -5.97 -15.54 13.55
CA PRO A 24 -4.59 -15.31 13.96
C PRO A 24 -4.27 -13.85 13.64
N ALA A 25 -3.56 -13.22 14.59
CA ALA A 25 -3.17 -11.82 14.53
C ALA A 25 -2.83 -11.43 13.08
N PRO A 26 -3.39 -10.33 12.54
CA PRO A 26 -3.03 -9.91 11.20
C PRO A 26 -1.53 -9.65 11.22
N GLU A 27 -0.78 -10.60 10.65
CA GLU A 27 0.56 -10.37 10.18
C GLU A 27 0.46 -9.07 9.40
N THR A 28 1.13 -8.05 9.92
CA THR A 28 1.18 -6.72 9.31
C THR A 28 1.45 -7.00 7.84
N PRO A 29 0.52 -6.66 6.91
CA PRO A 29 0.70 -7.06 5.54
C PRO A 29 1.99 -6.41 5.11
N VAL A 30 3.05 -7.22 5.02
CA VAL A 30 4.34 -6.80 4.50
C VAL A 30 3.96 -6.37 3.11
N LEU A 31 3.93 -5.06 2.89
CA LEU A 31 3.57 -4.48 1.61
C LEU A 31 4.42 -5.22 0.60
N LYS A 32 3.83 -6.16 -0.14
CA LYS A 32 4.52 -6.85 -1.21
C LYS A 32 4.84 -5.74 -2.17
N ARG A 33 6.09 -5.28 -2.14
CA ARG A 33 6.56 -4.20 -2.97
C ARG A 33 6.40 -4.73 -4.38
N ASN A 34 5.36 -4.26 -5.09
CA ASN A 34 5.19 -4.61 -6.48
C ASN A 34 6.54 -4.33 -7.15
N PRO A 35 7.13 -5.30 -7.87
CA PRO A 35 8.39 -5.05 -8.53
C PRO A 35 8.18 -3.84 -9.45
N ILE A 36 8.88 -2.74 -9.14
CA ILE A 36 8.81 -1.53 -9.97
C ILE A 36 9.37 -1.96 -11.33
N PRO A 37 8.63 -1.78 -12.43
CA PRO A 37 9.12 -2.11 -13.76
C PRO A 37 10.46 -1.40 -13.98
N ALA A 38 11.48 -2.15 -14.41
CA ALA A 38 12.81 -1.61 -14.61
C ALA A 38 12.80 -0.61 -15.78
N GLY A 39 13.17 0.65 -15.52
CA GLY A 39 13.28 1.68 -16.55
C GLY A 39 12.66 3.02 -16.15
N ARG A 40 12.45 3.89 -17.16
CA ARG A 40 11.75 5.17 -17.02
C ARG A 40 10.45 5.09 -17.81
N GLU A 41 9.36 5.50 -17.20
CA GLU A 41 8.06 5.61 -17.86
C GLU A 41 7.77 7.07 -18.22
N VAL A 42 7.25 7.31 -19.42
CA VAL A 42 6.79 8.64 -19.82
C VAL A 42 5.39 8.84 -19.25
N VAL A 43 5.28 9.73 -18.27
CA VAL A 43 4.03 10.06 -17.60
C VAL A 43 3.64 11.52 -17.82
N THR A 44 2.34 11.78 -17.92
CA THR A 44 1.81 13.14 -17.96
C THR A 44 1.49 13.59 -16.54
N MET A 45 2.32 14.44 -15.96
CA MET A 45 2.08 15.06 -14.65
C MET A 45 2.14 16.58 -14.75
N LYS A 46 1.45 17.27 -13.83
CA LYS A 46 1.51 18.73 -13.71
C LYS A 46 2.68 19.11 -12.81
N ILE A 47 3.49 20.06 -13.27
CA ILE A 47 4.60 20.67 -12.52
C ILE A 47 4.36 22.17 -12.55
N ASP A 48 4.62 22.84 -11.43
CA ASP A 48 4.52 24.30 -11.34
C ASP A 48 5.50 24.98 -12.30
N ASN A 49 5.11 26.14 -12.83
CA ASN A 49 5.86 26.80 -13.90
C ASN A 49 7.22 27.34 -13.43
N ASP A 50 7.30 27.81 -12.18
CA ASP A 50 8.52 28.28 -11.53
C ASP A 50 9.52 27.12 -11.31
N VAL A 51 9.03 25.95 -10.89
CA VAL A 51 9.83 24.74 -10.79
C VAL A 51 10.35 24.34 -12.16
N LEU A 52 9.48 24.31 -13.18
CA LEU A 52 9.88 24.00 -14.55
C LEU A 52 10.97 24.96 -15.06
N ALA A 53 10.78 26.27 -14.85
CA ALA A 53 11.74 27.30 -15.23
C ALA A 53 13.09 27.06 -14.56
N HIS A 54 13.11 26.85 -13.24
CA HIS A 54 14.33 26.59 -12.48
C HIS A 54 15.15 25.43 -13.05
N PHE A 55 14.49 24.32 -13.41
CA PHE A 55 15.19 23.17 -14.00
C PHE A 55 15.61 23.42 -15.46
N GLN A 56 14.81 24.15 -16.24
CA GLN A 56 15.11 24.47 -17.64
C GLN A 56 16.27 25.46 -17.81
N GLU A 57 16.40 26.44 -16.92
CA GLU A 57 17.50 27.43 -16.92
C GLU A 57 18.87 26.77 -16.87
N ALA A 58 18.96 25.61 -16.21
CA ALA A 58 20.20 24.87 -16.04
C ALA A 58 20.62 24.08 -17.31
N GLY A 59 19.83 24.16 -18.39
CA GLY A 59 20.17 23.68 -19.72
C GLY A 59 19.67 22.27 -20.06
N PRO A 60 20.23 21.63 -21.10
CA PRO A 60 19.80 20.29 -21.52
C PRO A 60 19.91 19.27 -20.38
N GLY A 61 18.99 18.30 -20.37
CA GLY A 61 18.89 17.28 -19.32
C GLY A 61 18.09 17.70 -18.09
N TRP A 62 17.34 18.81 -18.14
CA TRP A 62 16.49 19.27 -17.04
C TRP A 62 15.51 18.20 -16.51
N GLN A 63 14.98 17.34 -17.38
CA GLN A 63 14.12 16.23 -16.98
C GLN A 63 14.85 15.18 -16.14
N GLU A 64 16.11 14.88 -16.46
CA GLU A 64 16.91 13.94 -15.66
C GLU A 64 17.22 14.52 -14.28
N ARG A 65 17.42 15.85 -14.20
CA ARG A 65 17.62 16.55 -12.91
C ARG A 65 16.36 16.56 -12.06
N ILE A 66 15.19 16.75 -12.67
CA ILE A 66 13.91 16.61 -11.97
C ILE A 66 13.74 15.18 -11.44
N ASN A 67 14.08 14.18 -12.25
CA ASN A 67 14.01 12.78 -11.83
C ASN A 67 15.00 12.48 -10.69
N ALA A 68 16.22 13.01 -10.75
CA ALA A 68 17.21 12.89 -9.68
C ALA A 68 16.71 13.53 -8.37
N ALA A 69 16.13 14.74 -8.43
CA ALA A 69 15.56 15.40 -7.26
C ALA A 69 14.39 14.61 -6.66
N LEU A 70 13.52 14.03 -7.49
CA LEU A 70 12.43 13.16 -7.04
C LEU A 70 12.96 11.89 -6.38
N ARG A 71 14.02 11.26 -6.92
CA ARG A 71 14.67 10.10 -6.31
C ARG A 71 15.28 10.44 -4.96
N GLN A 72 15.95 11.58 -4.85
CA GLN A 72 16.52 12.07 -3.59
C GLN A 72 15.41 12.31 -2.55
N ALA A 73 14.35 13.02 -2.90
CA ALA A 73 13.22 13.29 -2.01
C ALA A 73 12.48 12.02 -1.57
N ALA A 74 12.42 11.00 -2.43
CA ALA A 74 11.82 9.71 -2.13
C ALA A 74 12.76 8.74 -1.38
N GLY A 75 14.02 9.10 -1.15
CA GLY A 75 15.03 8.22 -0.54
C GLY A 75 15.39 7.01 -1.42
N LEU A 76 15.36 7.20 -2.75
CA LEU A 76 15.69 6.21 -3.77
C LEU A 76 17.10 6.42 -4.36
N GLU A 77 17.99 7.06 -3.60
CA GLU A 77 19.43 7.13 -3.89
C GLU A 77 20.05 5.74 -3.67
N GLU A 78 20.00 4.93 -4.72
CA GLU A 78 20.85 3.75 -4.94
C GLU A 78 21.43 3.84 -6.35
#